data_AF-A0A2E1KVQ0-F1
#
_entry.id   AF-A0A2E1KVQ0-F1
#
_cell.length_a   1.000
_cell.length_b   1.000
_cell.length_c   1.000
_cell.angle_alpha   90.00
_cell.angle_beta   90.00
_cell.angle_gamma   90.00
#
_symmetry.space_group_name_H-M   'P 1'
#
loop_
_entity.id
_entity.type
_entity.pdbx_description
1 polymer ?
#
loop_
_entity_poly.entity_id
_entity_poly.type
_entity_poly.pdbx_seq_one_letter_code
_entity_poly.pdbx_strand_id
1 'polypeptide(L)' 'MRFEHFSFFLITLGLSLLFALWYYYDRRQKRFLKKERLQTVFHCIKCNQLYAVQDAVEISECPSCGFKNDRLQF' A
#
# COMPACT_ATOMS: atom_id res chain seq x y z
N MET A 1 -29.27 28.10 -25.92
CA MET A 1 -29.94 27.10 -25.07
C MET A 1 -29.60 25.64 -25.41
N ARG A 2 -29.92 25.08 -26.60
CA ARG A 2 -29.66 23.63 -26.87
C ARG A 2 -28.17 23.22 -26.95
N PHE A 3 -27.30 24.11 -27.39
CA PHE A 3 -25.84 23.86 -27.46
C PHE A 3 -25.17 23.85 -26.08
N GLU A 4 -25.67 24.68 -25.15
CA GLU A 4 -25.13 24.78 -23.78
C GLU A 4 -25.40 23.49 -23.01
N HIS A 5 -26.61 22.94 -23.09
CA HIS A 5 -26.93 21.66 -22.45
C HIS A 5 -26.08 20.50 -23.00
N PHE A 6 -25.78 20.49 -24.29
CA PHE A 6 -24.93 19.47 -24.89
C PHE A 6 -23.49 19.57 -24.38
N SER A 7 -22.95 20.78 -24.30
CA SER A 7 -21.61 21.03 -23.74
C SER A 7 -21.54 20.67 -22.25
N PHE A 8 -22.53 21.05 -21.44
CA PHE A 8 -22.58 20.67 -20.03
C PHE A 8 -22.67 19.15 -19.85
N PHE A 9 -23.43 18.46 -20.70
CA PHE A 9 -23.53 17.00 -20.68
C PHE A 9 -22.19 16.32 -20.97
N LEU A 10 -21.46 16.79 -21.98
CA LEU A 10 -20.13 16.25 -22.30
C LEU A 10 -19.11 16.49 -21.18
N ILE A 11 -19.12 17.68 -20.58
CA ILE A 11 -18.21 18.02 -19.48
C ILE A 11 -18.50 17.15 -18.25
N THR A 12 -19.78 17.03 -17.86
CA THR A 12 -20.17 16.21 -16.71
C THR A 12 -19.91 14.73 -16.93
N LEU A 13 -20.11 14.22 -18.15
CA LEU A 13 -19.77 12.85 -18.53
C LEU A 13 -18.26 12.61 -18.43
N GLY A 14 -17.45 13.50 -18.98
CA GLY A 14 -15.98 13.42 -18.93
C GLY A 14 -15.44 13.46 -17.50
N LEU A 15 -15.92 14.39 -16.69
CA LEU A 15 -15.60 14.48 -15.26
C LEU A 15 -15.98 13.20 -14.51
N SER A 16 -17.16 12.66 -14.78
CA SER A 16 -17.62 11.43 -14.13
C SER A 16 -16.74 10.24 -14.47
N LEU A 17 -16.30 10.11 -15.73
CA LEU A 17 -15.38 9.06 -16.16
C LEU A 17 -14.01 9.19 -15.51
N LEU A 18 -13.44 10.40 -15.48
CA LEU A 18 -12.16 10.66 -14.83
C LEU A 18 -12.22 10.36 -13.32
N PHE A 19 -13.29 10.77 -12.66
CA PHE A 19 -13.50 10.51 -11.24
C PHE A 19 -13.68 9.01 -10.95
N ALA A 20 -14.46 8.30 -11.75
CA ALA A 20 -14.64 6.86 -11.63
C ALA A 20 -13.33 6.10 -11.84
N LEU A 21 -12.53 6.51 -12.84
CA LEU A 21 -11.22 5.93 -13.11
C LEU A 21 -10.27 6.16 -11.93
N TRP A 22 -10.17 7.42 -11.46
CA TRP A 22 -9.35 7.76 -10.30
C TRP A 22 -9.75 6.94 -9.06
N TYR A 23 -11.05 6.86 -8.77
CA TYR A 23 -11.56 6.09 -7.64
C TYR A 23 -11.27 4.59 -7.76
N TYR A 24 -11.40 4.03 -8.96
CA TYR A 24 -11.04 2.64 -9.24
C TYR A 24 -9.55 2.38 -8.98
N TYR A 25 -8.67 3.25 -9.47
CA TYR A 25 -7.22 3.13 -9.27
C TYR A 25 -6.80 3.38 -7.82
N ASP A 26 -7.37 4.37 -7.13
CA ASP A 26 -7.11 4.65 -5.71
C ASP A 26 -7.49 3.43 -4.85
N ARG A 27 -8.66 2.84 -5.07
CA ARG A 27 -9.06 1.61 -4.37
C ARG A 27 -8.16 0.42 -4.71
N ARG A 28 -7.73 0.29 -5.96
CA ARG A 28 -6.84 -0.79 -6.40
C ARG A 28 -5.45 -0.65 -5.77
N GLN A 29 -4.88 0.55 -5.77
CA GLN A 29 -3.57 0.83 -5.18
C GLN A 29 -3.61 0.66 -3.65
N LYS A 30 -4.65 1.12 -2.97
CA LYS A 30 -4.80 0.94 -1.52
C LYS A 30 -4.80 -0.53 -1.09
N ARG A 31 -5.25 -1.46 -1.94
CA ARG A 31 -5.18 -2.91 -1.68
C ARG A 31 -3.78 -3.49 -1.86
N PHE A 32 -2.96 -2.92 -2.75
CA PHE A 32 -1.56 -3.33 -2.92
C PHE A 32 -0.67 -2.75 -1.81
N LEU A 33 -0.81 -1.46 -1.50
CA LEU A 33 -0.07 -0.80 -0.43
C LEU A 33 -0.35 -1.37 0.96
N LYS A 34 -1.58 -1.86 1.24
CA LYS A 34 -1.87 -2.55 2.51
C LYS A 34 -1.17 -3.91 2.63
N LYS A 35 -0.86 -4.59 1.53
CA LYS A 35 -0.07 -5.84 1.57
C LYS A 35 1.42 -5.57 1.79
N GLU A 36 1.94 -4.47 1.26
CA GLU A 36 3.33 -4.06 1.51
C GLU A 36 3.53 -3.47 2.91
N ARG A 37 2.53 -2.77 3.48
CA ARG A 37 2.63 -2.15 4.82
C ARG A 37 2.52 -3.08 6.03
N LEU A 38 2.29 -4.38 5.83
CA LEU A 38 2.33 -5.38 6.91
C LEU A 38 3.60 -6.23 6.89
N GLN A 39 4.58 -5.86 6.06
CA GLN A 39 5.90 -6.47 6.10
C GLN A 39 6.76 -5.67 7.08
N THR A 40 6.85 -6.16 8.31
CA THR A 40 7.85 -5.65 9.26
C THR A 40 9.19 -6.23 8.83
N VAL A 41 10.07 -5.37 8.31
CA VAL A 41 11.44 -5.75 7.96
C VAL A 41 12.27 -5.75 9.23
N PHE A 42 12.86 -6.90 9.55
CA PHE A 42 13.78 -7.07 10.66
C PHE A 42 15.21 -7.19 10.14
N HIS A 43 16.15 -6.61 10.91
CA HIS A 43 17.58 -6.74 10.67
C HIS A 43 18.20 -7.53 11.83
N CYS A 44 18.84 -8.65 11.52
CA CYS A 44 19.54 -9.48 12.50
C CYS A 44 20.88 -8.87 12.87
N ILE A 45 21.08 -8.47 14.14
CA ILE A 45 22.36 -7.91 14.61
C ILE A 45 23.49 -8.95 14.58
N LYS A 46 23.15 -10.23 14.80
CA LYS A 46 24.15 -11.31 14.91
C LYS A 46 24.67 -11.80 13.56
N CYS A 47 23.81 -11.77 12.55
CA CYS A 47 24.03 -12.42 11.26
C CYS A 47 23.93 -11.44 10.07
N ASN A 48 23.61 -10.18 10.35
CA ASN A 48 23.49 -9.08 9.40
C ASN A 48 22.55 -9.37 8.21
N GLN A 49 21.61 -10.30 8.43
CA GLN A 49 20.59 -10.69 7.46
C GLN A 49 19.34 -9.84 7.63
N LEU A 50 18.81 -9.35 6.52
CA LEU A 50 17.50 -8.71 6.45
C LEU A 50 16.45 -9.75 6.08
N TYR A 51 15.34 -9.74 6.80
CA TYR A 51 14.20 -10.60 6.51
C TYR A 51 12.90 -9.87 6.79
N ALA A 52 11.87 -10.18 6.00
CA ALA A 52 10.55 -9.61 6.15
C ALA A 52 9.61 -10.65 6.74
N VAL A 53 8.88 -10.28 7.79
CA VAL A 53 7.86 -11.13 8.39
C VAL A 53 6.49 -10.58 8.01
N GLN A 54 5.62 -11.46 7.52
CA GLN A 54 4.21 -11.15 7.29
C GLN A 54 3.48 -11.24 8.62
N ASP A 55 3.55 -10.17 9.41
CA ASP A 55 2.65 -9.82 10.51
C ASP A 55 3.25 -8.64 11.27
N ALA A 56 2.42 -7.86 11.94
CA ALA A 56 2.86 -6.77 12.83
C ALA A 56 3.37 -7.34 14.16
N VAL A 57 4.29 -8.31 14.10
CA VAL A 57 4.88 -8.94 15.28
C VAL A 57 5.93 -8.01 15.88
N GLU A 58 5.96 -7.89 17.21
CA GLU A 58 6.97 -7.07 17.91
C GLU A 58 8.32 -7.78 18.02
N ILE A 59 8.34 -9.12 18.00
CA ILE A 59 9.55 -9.94 18.15
C ILE A 59 9.52 -11.01 17.07
N SER A 60 10.62 -11.15 16.31
CA SER A 60 10.77 -12.24 15.34
C SER A 60 12.12 -12.95 15.49
N GLU A 61 12.11 -14.27 15.32
CA GLU A 61 13.31 -15.09 15.29
C GLU A 61 13.91 -15.07 13.89
N CYS A 62 15.22 -14.83 13.81
CA CYS A 62 15.91 -14.87 12.53
C CYS A 62 15.94 -16.32 11.98
N PRO A 63 15.51 -16.55 10.72
CA PRO A 63 15.49 -17.89 10.14
C PRO A 63 16.88 -18.50 9.92
N SER A 64 17.93 -17.68 9.95
CA SER A 64 19.31 -18.12 9.72
C SER A 64 20.03 -18.54 11.01
N CYS A 65 19.79 -17.84 12.13
CA CYS A 65 20.56 -18.04 13.36
C CYS A 65 19.72 -18.26 14.63
N GLY A 66 18.38 -18.19 14.53
CA GLY A 66 17.46 -18.36 15.65
C GLY A 66 17.49 -17.23 16.69
N PHE A 67 18.20 -16.12 16.41
CA PHE A 67 18.26 -14.99 17.33
C PHE A 67 16.95 -14.19 17.31
N LYS A 68 16.41 -13.88 18.49
CA LYS A 68 15.21 -13.03 18.65
C LYS A 68 15.60 -11.57 18.44
N ASN A 69 15.19 -10.99 17.32
CA ASN A 69 15.34 -9.56 17.08
C ASN A 69 14.07 -8.85 17.52
N ASP A 70 14.24 -7.87 18.41
CA ASP A 70 13.17 -6.98 18.82
C ASP A 70 12.92 -5.92 17.73
N ARG A 71 11.70 -5.41 17.64
CA ARG A 71 11.34 -4.41 16.63
C ARG A 71 12.02 -3.09 16.97
N LEU A 72 12.87 -2.59 16.07
CA LEU A 72 13.47 -1.27 16.17
C LEU A 72 12.36 -0.21 16.25
N GLN A 73 12.18 0.37 17.43
CA GLN A 73 11.39 1.59 17.62
C GLN A 73 12.32 2.78 17.32
N PHE A 74 11.96 3.58 16.32
CA PHE A 74 12.59 4.87 16.03
C PHE A 74 11.84 5.99 16.73
#